data_AF-A0A1W9M773-F1
#
_entry.id   AF-A0A1W9M773-F1
#
_cell.length_a   1.000
_cell.length_b   1.000
_cell.length_c   1.000
_cell.angle_alpha   90.00
_cell.angle_beta   90.00
_cell.angle_gamma   90.00
#
_symmetry.space_group_name_H-M   'P 1'
#
loop_
_entity.id
_entity.type
_entity.pdbx_description
1 polymer ?
#
loop_
_entity_poly.entity_id
_entity_poly.type
_entity_poly.pdbx_seq_one_letter_code
_entity_poly.pdbx_strand_id
1 'polypeptide(L)'
;MKNITKILRTFFFVALCAGPASATPILIGTASGVDDEITVNTMIISYNLTKDPDVPAPVDFIDKFEVGPNGVGGVWVDGNTAGFTLTGIPGTSGTWSLDPAPYSSLYFTVKTTNTFALYYENDATFDPVSHTYSFTSIPWNTYDLGTNKNGRYYEISHISFWAPESTPVPEPATMVLFGSGLVALAGIARKKIR
;
A
#
# COMPACT_ATOMS: atom_id res chain seq x y z
N MET A 1 -2.72 19.69 49.75
CA MET A 1 -2.21 18.43 49.16
C MET A 1 -3.28 17.41 48.71
N LYS A 2 -4.60 17.62 48.90
CA LYS A 2 -5.64 16.65 48.49
C LYS A 2 -6.07 16.69 47.01
N ASN A 3 -5.61 17.66 46.21
CA ASN A 3 -6.07 17.86 44.83
C ASN A 3 -5.18 17.21 43.76
N ILE A 4 -3.95 16.81 44.10
CA ILE A 4 -2.99 16.21 43.15
C ILE A 4 -3.40 14.77 42.78
N THR A 5 -4.01 14.02 43.71
CA THR A 5 -4.39 12.62 43.49
C THR A 5 -5.57 12.45 42.53
N LYS A 6 -6.45 13.46 42.40
CA LYS A 6 -7.57 13.42 41.44
C LYS A 6 -7.11 13.71 40.02
N ILE A 7 -6.16 14.64 39.83
CA ILE A 7 -5.61 14.98 38.51
C ILE A 7 -4.79 13.81 37.94
N LEU A 8 -4.02 13.11 38.78
CA LEU A 8 -3.24 11.94 38.35
C LEU A 8 -4.11 10.77 37.86
N ARG A 9 -5.28 10.55 38.47
CA ARG A 9 -6.20 9.46 38.06
C ARG A 9 -6.90 9.74 36.74
N THR A 10 -7.20 11.01 36.43
CA THR A 10 -7.83 11.38 35.15
C THR A 10 -6.86 11.25 33.99
N PHE A 11 -5.58 11.62 34.17
CA PHE A 11 -4.55 11.42 33.12
C PHE A 11 -4.27 9.93 32.84
N PHE A 12 -4.30 9.06 33.85
CA PHE A 12 -4.03 7.64 33.68
C PHE A 12 -5.16 6.89 32.95
N PHE A 13 -6.42 7.36 33.05
CA PHE A 13 -7.55 6.71 32.38
C PHE A 13 -7.68 7.08 30.88
N VAL A 14 -7.17 8.24 30.46
CA VAL A 14 -7.22 8.66 29.04
C VAL A 14 -6.15 7.93 28.22
N ALA A 15 -5.01 7.56 28.81
CA ALA A 15 -3.94 6.85 28.11
C ALA A 15 -4.22 5.36 27.84
N LEU A 16 -5.19 4.74 28.55
CA LEU A 16 -5.49 3.32 28.40
C LEU A 16 -6.46 2.98 27.26
N CYS A 17 -7.12 3.98 26.67
CA CYS A 17 -8.12 3.77 25.61
C CYS A 17 -7.63 4.18 24.20
N ALA A 18 -6.41 4.71 24.07
CA ALA A 18 -5.81 4.96 22.77
C ALA A 18 -5.19 3.66 22.25
N GLY A 19 -6.03 2.74 21.77
CA GLY A 19 -5.55 1.68 20.90
C GLY A 19 -4.91 2.30 19.65
N PRO A 20 -3.95 1.64 18.99
CA PRO A 20 -3.45 2.09 17.70
C PRO A 20 -4.64 2.23 16.75
N ALA A 21 -4.98 3.47 16.39
CA ALA A 21 -5.94 3.72 15.34
C ALA A 21 -5.23 3.35 14.03
N SER A 22 -5.63 2.22 13.43
CA SER A 22 -5.23 1.91 12.06
C SER A 22 -5.70 3.08 11.18
N ALA A 23 -4.77 3.69 10.45
CA ALA A 23 -5.12 4.74 9.51
C ALA A 23 -6.14 4.21 8.51
N THR A 24 -7.15 5.02 8.19
CA THR A 24 -8.09 4.70 7.13
C THR A 24 -7.40 4.91 5.77
N PRO A 25 -7.46 3.94 4.84
CA PRO A 25 -6.92 4.10 3.50
C PRO A 25 -7.44 5.38 2.83
N ILE A 26 -6.57 6.04 2.07
CA ILE A 26 -6.90 7.27 1.34
C ILE A 26 -7.58 6.89 0.02
N LEU A 27 -8.84 7.29 -0.16
CA LEU A 27 -9.54 7.12 -1.44
C LEU A 27 -8.93 8.06 -2.49
N ILE A 28 -8.28 7.47 -3.49
CA ILE A 28 -7.75 8.19 -4.66
C ILE A 28 -8.88 8.56 -5.62
N GLY A 29 -9.83 7.65 -5.83
CA GLY A 29 -11.02 7.93 -6.62
C GLY A 29 -11.72 6.66 -7.10
N THR A 30 -12.74 6.86 -7.92
CA THR A 30 -13.52 5.77 -8.53
C THR A 30 -13.50 5.87 -10.04
N ALA A 31 -13.42 4.74 -10.72
CA ALA A 31 -13.49 4.66 -12.18
C ALA A 31 -14.38 3.50 -12.65
N SER A 32 -14.80 3.56 -13.90
CA SER A 32 -15.56 2.50 -14.57
C SER A 32 -14.66 1.70 -15.51
N GLY A 33 -14.93 0.42 -15.69
CA GLY A 33 -14.20 -0.44 -16.62
C GLY A 33 -13.12 -1.28 -15.95
N VAL A 34 -11.95 -1.36 -16.60
CA VAL A 34 -10.83 -2.23 -16.19
C VAL A 34 -9.93 -1.47 -15.22
N ASP A 35 -9.52 -2.13 -14.14
CA ASP A 35 -8.50 -1.67 -13.20
C ASP A 35 -7.13 -2.15 -13.68
N ASP A 36 -6.73 -1.74 -14.89
CA ASP A 36 -5.41 -2.03 -15.43
C ASP A 36 -4.38 -0.97 -15.02
N GLU A 37 -3.10 -1.28 -15.21
CA GLU A 37 -1.97 -0.43 -14.83
C GLU A 37 -2.07 0.99 -15.42
N ILE A 38 -2.52 1.10 -16.68
CA ILE A 38 -2.70 2.39 -17.36
C ILE A 38 -3.77 3.22 -16.67
N THR A 39 -4.93 2.61 -16.38
CA THR A 39 -6.06 3.28 -15.75
C THR A 39 -5.72 3.69 -14.32
N VAL A 40 -5.10 2.79 -13.54
CA VAL A 40 -4.67 3.07 -12.17
C VAL A 40 -3.67 4.21 -12.12
N ASN A 41 -2.61 4.18 -12.93
CA ASN A 41 -1.62 5.25 -12.97
C ASN A 41 -2.23 6.59 -13.42
N THR A 42 -3.17 6.57 -14.37
CA THR A 42 -3.89 7.78 -14.80
C THR A 42 -4.72 8.39 -13.66
N MET A 43 -5.36 7.54 -12.84
CA MET A 43 -6.11 8.00 -11.66
C MET A 43 -5.18 8.64 -10.62
N ILE A 44 -4.02 8.05 -10.37
CA ILE A 44 -3.04 8.60 -9.42
C ILE A 44 -2.51 9.96 -9.89
N ILE A 45 -2.14 10.07 -11.17
CA ILE A 45 -1.71 11.34 -11.76
C ILE A 45 -2.81 12.39 -11.61
N SER A 46 -4.07 12.03 -11.92
CA SER A 46 -5.21 12.95 -11.80
C SER A 46 -5.45 13.40 -10.35
N TYR A 47 -5.23 12.51 -9.39
CA TYR A 47 -5.31 12.83 -7.96
C TYR A 47 -4.22 13.84 -7.56
N ASN A 48 -2.96 13.56 -7.88
CA ASN A 48 -1.81 14.42 -7.57
C ASN A 48 -1.91 15.81 -8.24
N LEU A 49 -2.57 15.92 -9.41
CA LEU A 49 -2.84 17.22 -10.03
C LEU A 49 -3.77 18.13 -9.19
N THR A 50 -4.52 17.58 -8.24
CA THR A 50 -5.56 18.32 -7.49
C THR A 50 -5.45 18.22 -5.98
N LYS A 51 -4.52 17.39 -5.46
CA LYS A 51 -4.38 17.07 -4.04
C LYS A 51 -2.92 17.16 -3.61
N ASP A 52 -2.70 17.61 -2.38
CA ASP A 52 -1.39 17.73 -1.72
C ASP A 52 -1.57 17.21 -0.27
N PRO A 53 -0.74 16.27 0.23
CA PRO A 53 0.45 15.70 -0.40
C PRO A 53 0.15 14.76 -1.58
N ASP A 54 1.08 14.77 -2.54
CA ASP A 54 1.15 13.79 -3.62
C ASP A 54 1.34 12.37 -3.06
N VAL A 55 0.75 11.39 -3.73
CA VAL A 55 0.99 9.97 -3.47
C VAL A 55 1.98 9.39 -4.51
N PRO A 56 2.79 8.36 -4.16
CA PRO A 56 3.84 7.84 -5.05
C PRO A 56 3.31 7.30 -6.39
N ALA A 57 3.95 7.68 -7.49
CA ALA A 57 3.63 7.20 -8.84
C ALA A 57 4.91 7.13 -9.69
N PRO A 58 4.97 6.27 -10.73
CA PRO A 58 3.97 5.28 -11.12
C PRO A 58 3.92 4.06 -10.19
N VAL A 59 2.97 3.15 -10.45
CA VAL A 59 2.77 1.89 -9.72
C VAL A 59 2.79 0.68 -10.64
N ASP A 60 3.30 -0.43 -10.13
CA ASP A 60 3.31 -1.76 -10.76
C ASP A 60 2.24 -2.66 -10.16
N PHE A 61 1.70 -3.56 -10.98
CA PHE A 61 0.80 -4.64 -10.52
C PHE A 61 1.56 -5.67 -9.68
N ILE A 62 1.02 -6.04 -8.51
CA ILE A 62 1.57 -7.11 -7.66
C ILE A 62 0.80 -8.40 -7.89
N ASP A 63 -0.50 -8.40 -7.53
CA ASP A 63 -1.34 -9.59 -7.54
C ASP A 63 -2.82 -9.20 -7.45
N LYS A 64 -3.72 -10.16 -7.70
CA LYS A 64 -5.16 -9.99 -7.67
C LYS A 64 -5.87 -11.20 -7.07
N PHE A 65 -6.81 -10.94 -6.17
CA PHE A 65 -7.72 -11.93 -5.63
C PHE A 65 -9.07 -11.86 -6.33
N GLU A 66 -9.43 -12.91 -7.09
CA GLU A 66 -10.73 -13.03 -7.75
C GLU A 66 -11.73 -13.74 -6.85
N VAL A 67 -12.90 -13.13 -6.67
CA VAL A 67 -14.00 -13.74 -5.91
C VAL A 67 -14.72 -14.75 -6.80
N GLY A 68 -14.96 -15.93 -6.25
CA GLY A 68 -15.61 -17.01 -6.97
C GLY A 68 -17.05 -16.66 -7.38
N PRO A 69 -17.62 -17.38 -8.37
CA PRO A 69 -19.00 -17.18 -8.79
C PRO A 69 -19.97 -17.25 -7.60
N ASN A 70 -20.96 -16.36 -7.58
CA ASN A 70 -21.95 -16.25 -6.50
C ASN A 70 -21.32 -15.98 -5.11
N GLY A 71 -20.13 -15.40 -5.09
CA GLY A 71 -19.38 -15.15 -3.87
C GLY A 71 -18.78 -16.40 -3.24
N VAL A 72 -18.86 -17.59 -3.83
CA VAL A 72 -18.37 -18.79 -3.13
C VAL A 72 -16.86 -18.90 -3.30
N GLY A 73 -16.13 -18.59 -2.23
CA GLY A 73 -14.67 -18.66 -2.19
C GLY A 73 -14.00 -17.57 -3.03
N GLY A 74 -12.72 -17.79 -3.32
CA GLY A 74 -11.97 -16.98 -4.26
C GLY A 74 -10.59 -17.56 -4.48
N VAL A 75 -9.95 -17.11 -5.54
CA VAL A 75 -8.65 -17.59 -5.96
C VAL A 75 -7.76 -16.41 -6.25
N TRP A 76 -6.51 -16.52 -5.84
CA TRP A 76 -5.50 -15.63 -6.34
C TRP A 76 -5.22 -15.94 -7.80
N VAL A 77 -5.03 -14.89 -8.60
CA VAL A 77 -4.54 -15.05 -9.96
C VAL A 77 -3.17 -15.72 -9.90
N ASP A 78 -2.94 -16.70 -10.78
CA ASP A 78 -1.74 -17.53 -10.82
C ASP A 78 -1.47 -18.40 -9.57
N GLY A 79 -2.40 -18.43 -8.61
CA GLY A 79 -2.29 -19.24 -7.39
C GLY A 79 -1.22 -18.74 -6.41
N ASN A 80 -0.63 -17.57 -6.65
CA ASN A 80 0.29 -16.91 -5.74
C ASN A 80 -0.50 -15.97 -4.83
N THR A 81 -0.22 -15.94 -3.53
CA THR A 81 -0.89 -14.96 -2.64
C THR A 81 -0.14 -13.64 -2.55
N ALA A 82 1.09 -13.59 -3.07
CA ALA A 82 2.07 -12.53 -2.83
C ALA A 82 2.23 -12.17 -1.33
N GLY A 83 1.88 -13.08 -0.42
CA GLY A 83 1.91 -12.87 1.03
C GLY A 83 0.66 -12.22 1.63
N PHE A 84 -0.33 -11.87 0.81
CA PHE A 84 -1.56 -11.24 1.28
C PHE A 84 -2.53 -12.23 1.91
N THR A 85 -3.20 -11.77 2.97
CA THR A 85 -4.33 -12.46 3.62
C THR A 85 -5.56 -11.59 3.53
N LEU A 86 -6.72 -12.15 3.14
CA LEU A 86 -7.99 -11.42 3.04
C LEU A 86 -9.04 -12.03 3.97
N THR A 87 -9.90 -11.17 4.52
CA THR A 87 -11.07 -11.54 5.32
C THR A 87 -12.30 -10.81 4.81
N GLY A 88 -13.49 -11.33 5.10
CA GLY A 88 -14.77 -10.71 4.68
C GLY A 88 -15.11 -10.92 3.20
N ILE A 89 -14.51 -11.91 2.55
CA ILE A 89 -14.80 -12.27 1.16
C ILE A 89 -15.55 -13.62 1.10
N PRO A 90 -16.65 -13.72 0.33
CA PRO A 90 -17.30 -12.65 -0.43
C PRO A 90 -17.97 -11.62 0.50
N GLY A 91 -18.26 -10.43 -0.01
CA GLY A 91 -19.00 -9.45 0.76
C GLY A 91 -18.98 -8.06 0.17
N THR A 92 -19.39 -7.09 1.00
CA THR A 92 -19.34 -5.65 0.70
C THR A 92 -18.28 -4.94 1.56
N SER A 93 -17.62 -5.67 2.45
CA SER A 93 -16.58 -5.16 3.34
C SER A 93 -15.75 -6.28 3.95
N GLY A 94 -14.51 -5.98 4.28
CA GLY A 94 -13.62 -6.90 4.97
C GLY A 94 -12.27 -6.24 5.27
N THR A 95 -11.24 -7.06 5.44
CA THR A 95 -9.87 -6.55 5.61
C THR A 95 -8.89 -7.32 4.75
N TRP A 96 -7.73 -6.74 4.50
CA TRP A 96 -6.56 -7.44 4.00
C TRP A 96 -5.35 -7.19 4.91
N SER A 97 -4.34 -8.03 4.82
CA SER A 97 -3.08 -7.90 5.56
C SER A 97 -1.92 -8.43 4.72
N LEU A 98 -0.73 -7.90 4.95
CA LEU A 98 0.52 -8.35 4.31
C LEU A 98 1.62 -8.31 5.37
N ASP A 99 2.15 -9.47 5.73
CA ASP A 99 3.19 -9.62 6.74
C ASP A 99 4.08 -10.84 6.44
N PRO A 100 5.40 -10.66 6.21
CA PRO A 100 6.09 -9.38 6.06
C PRO A 100 5.76 -8.70 4.72
N ALA A 101 5.80 -7.38 4.70
CA ALA A 101 5.65 -6.54 3.52
C ALA A 101 7.01 -5.99 3.07
N PRO A 102 7.36 -6.14 1.78
CA PRO A 102 8.56 -5.53 1.21
C PRO A 102 8.35 -4.05 0.83
N TYR A 103 7.15 -3.51 1.06
CA TYR A 103 6.75 -2.16 0.67
C TYR A 103 6.39 -1.31 1.89
N SER A 104 6.76 -0.04 1.88
CA SER A 104 6.37 0.93 2.93
C SER A 104 5.00 1.57 2.67
N SER A 105 4.50 1.45 1.44
CA SER A 105 3.16 1.89 1.04
C SER A 105 2.66 1.03 -0.11
N LEU A 106 1.34 0.95 -0.25
CA LEU A 106 0.66 0.13 -1.23
C LEU A 106 -0.58 0.84 -1.74
N TYR A 107 -1.02 0.40 -2.91
CA TYR A 107 -2.34 0.69 -3.42
C TYR A 107 -3.14 -0.59 -3.53
N PHE A 108 -4.45 -0.47 -3.40
CA PHE A 108 -5.35 -1.56 -3.73
C PHE A 108 -6.60 -1.03 -4.42
N THR A 109 -7.13 -1.80 -5.36
CA THR A 109 -8.42 -1.54 -5.98
C THR A 109 -9.47 -2.47 -5.39
N VAL A 110 -10.63 -1.93 -5.04
CA VAL A 110 -11.82 -2.74 -4.75
C VAL A 110 -12.71 -2.66 -5.96
N LYS A 111 -12.93 -3.78 -6.64
CA LYS A 111 -13.69 -3.80 -7.88
C LYS A 111 -14.99 -4.57 -7.73
N THR A 112 -16.01 -4.07 -8.41
CA THR A 112 -17.30 -4.73 -8.64
C THR A 112 -17.44 -4.97 -10.15
N THR A 113 -18.62 -5.38 -10.61
CA THR A 113 -18.86 -5.77 -12.02
C THR A 113 -18.24 -4.81 -13.05
N ASN A 114 -18.51 -3.49 -12.94
CA ASN A 114 -18.11 -2.51 -13.95
C ASN A 114 -17.44 -1.25 -13.37
N THR A 115 -17.22 -1.18 -12.06
CA THR A 115 -16.64 -0.02 -11.38
C THR A 115 -15.69 -0.45 -10.28
N PHE A 116 -14.68 0.37 -10.02
CA PHE A 116 -13.71 0.15 -8.95
C PHE A 116 -13.32 1.44 -8.26
N ALA A 117 -12.86 1.30 -7.02
CA ALA A 117 -12.31 2.35 -6.19
C ALA A 117 -10.84 2.05 -5.97
N LEU A 118 -9.98 3.06 -6.09
CA LEU A 118 -8.55 2.97 -5.85
C LEU A 118 -8.23 3.62 -4.50
N TYR A 119 -7.53 2.89 -3.64
CA TYR A 119 -7.10 3.35 -2.33
C TYR A 119 -5.57 3.34 -2.23
N TYR A 120 -5.04 4.27 -1.44
CA TYR A 120 -3.64 4.35 -1.06
C TYR A 120 -3.49 4.11 0.45
N GLU A 121 -2.55 3.25 0.82
CA GLU A 121 -2.22 2.89 2.19
C GLU A 121 -0.74 3.14 2.46
N ASN A 122 -0.44 3.88 3.51
CA ASN A 122 0.91 4.29 3.89
C ASN A 122 1.20 4.09 5.39
N ASP A 123 0.31 3.47 6.14
CA ASP A 123 0.46 3.15 7.56
C ASP A 123 1.06 1.75 7.75
N ALA A 124 2.16 1.49 7.03
CA ALA A 124 2.91 0.27 7.18
C ALA A 124 3.70 0.33 8.50
N THR A 125 3.53 -0.68 9.35
CA THR A 125 4.29 -0.77 10.61
C THR A 125 5.67 -1.33 10.33
N PHE A 126 6.74 -0.59 10.66
CA PHE A 126 8.12 -1.06 10.50
C PHE A 126 8.58 -1.84 11.74
N ASP A 127 9.02 -3.08 11.54
CA ASP A 127 9.71 -3.88 12.57
C ASP A 127 11.23 -3.67 12.46
N PRO A 128 11.87 -3.00 13.44
CA PRO A 128 13.32 -2.74 13.42
C PRO A 128 14.17 -4.00 13.62
N VAL A 129 13.60 -5.11 14.09
CA VAL A 129 14.32 -6.37 14.29
C VAL A 129 14.46 -7.10 12.95
N SER A 130 13.34 -7.32 12.26
CA SER A 130 13.31 -7.98 10.95
C SER A 130 13.67 -7.06 9.78
N HIS A 131 13.67 -5.74 9.99
CA HIS A 131 13.80 -4.73 8.94
C HIS A 131 12.73 -4.87 7.83
N THR A 132 11.51 -5.26 8.21
CA THR A 132 10.37 -5.40 7.30
C THR A 132 9.24 -4.47 7.69
N TYR A 133 8.36 -4.20 6.74
CA TYR A 133 7.08 -3.55 7.02
C TYR A 133 5.99 -4.60 7.24
N SER A 134 4.86 -4.21 7.81
CA SER A 134 3.66 -5.03 7.90
C SER A 134 2.41 -4.16 7.76
N PHE A 135 1.45 -4.63 6.97
CA PHE A 135 0.11 -4.03 6.86
C PHE A 135 -0.87 -4.95 7.61
N THR A 136 -1.47 -4.46 8.69
CA THR A 136 -2.32 -5.30 9.55
C THR A 136 -3.75 -4.82 9.51
N SER A 137 -4.65 -5.72 9.09
CA SER A 137 -6.11 -5.52 9.12
C SER A 137 -6.60 -4.26 8.39
N ILE A 138 -6.03 -3.96 7.23
CA ILE A 138 -6.40 -2.80 6.42
C ILE A 138 -7.83 -2.99 5.89
N PRO A 139 -8.77 -2.07 6.17
CA PRO A 139 -10.16 -2.25 5.79
C PRO A 139 -10.39 -2.00 4.30
N TRP A 140 -11.34 -2.73 3.73
CA TRP A 140 -11.87 -2.46 2.40
C TRP A 140 -13.40 -2.54 2.43
N ASN A 141 -14.07 -1.81 1.53
CA ASN A 141 -15.52 -1.89 1.34
C ASN A 141 -15.93 -1.46 -0.08
N THR A 142 -17.18 -1.73 -0.46
CA THR A 142 -17.76 -1.32 -1.75
C THR A 142 -18.66 -0.08 -1.64
N TYR A 143 -18.63 0.65 -0.52
CA TYR A 143 -19.58 1.74 -0.27
C TYR A 143 -19.31 2.94 -1.16
N ASP A 144 -18.04 3.22 -1.47
CA ASP A 144 -17.63 4.29 -2.40
C ASP A 144 -18.09 4.05 -3.84
N LEU A 145 -18.50 2.82 -4.16
CA LEU A 145 -19.04 2.43 -5.47
C LEU A 145 -20.55 2.59 -5.58
N GLY A 146 -21.21 2.96 -4.48
CA GLY A 146 -22.65 3.19 -4.41
C GLY A 146 -23.49 1.91 -4.35
N THR A 147 -24.78 2.05 -4.66
CA THR A 147 -25.76 0.97 -4.56
C THR A 147 -26.37 0.62 -5.92
N ASN A 148 -26.79 -0.62 -6.07
CA ASN A 148 -27.61 -1.06 -7.20
C ASN A 148 -29.05 -0.48 -7.13
N LYS A 149 -29.87 -0.79 -8.14
CA LYS A 149 -31.27 -0.32 -8.24
C LYS A 149 -32.16 -0.71 -7.06
N ASN A 150 -31.77 -1.70 -6.27
CA ASN A 150 -32.50 -2.18 -5.09
C ASN A 150 -31.97 -1.56 -3.79
N GLY A 151 -31.08 -0.55 -3.86
CA GLY A 151 -30.49 0.10 -2.69
C GLY A 151 -29.47 -0.77 -1.93
N ARG A 152 -29.00 -1.87 -2.53
CA ARG A 152 -27.95 -2.71 -1.94
C ARG A 152 -26.59 -2.33 -2.51
N TYR A 153 -25.55 -2.29 -1.68
CA TYR A 153 -24.18 -2.12 -2.15
C TYR A 153 -23.80 -3.24 -3.13
N TYR A 154 -22.94 -2.89 -4.08
CA TYR A 154 -22.41 -3.87 -5.04
C TYR A 154 -21.56 -4.92 -4.33
N GLU A 155 -21.70 -6.18 -4.75
CA GLU A 155 -20.83 -7.25 -4.32
C GLU A 155 -19.47 -7.10 -5.00
N ILE A 156 -18.41 -7.40 -4.25
CA ILE A 156 -17.05 -7.38 -4.75
C ILE A 156 -16.82 -8.47 -5.81
N SER A 157 -16.13 -8.14 -6.90
CA SER A 157 -15.65 -9.10 -7.90
C SER A 157 -14.21 -9.51 -7.64
N HIS A 158 -13.35 -8.56 -7.29
CA HIS A 158 -11.93 -8.81 -6.98
C HIS A 158 -11.28 -7.63 -6.25
N ILE A 159 -10.09 -7.90 -5.69
CA ILE A 159 -9.17 -6.88 -5.19
C ILE A 159 -7.84 -7.04 -5.93
N SER A 160 -7.32 -5.96 -6.50
CA SER A 160 -5.98 -5.92 -7.10
C SER A 160 -5.05 -5.09 -6.22
N PHE A 161 -3.80 -5.52 -6.08
CA PHE A 161 -2.78 -4.84 -5.29
C PHE A 161 -1.68 -4.29 -6.19
N TRP A 162 -1.18 -3.11 -5.83
CA TRP A 162 -0.17 -2.38 -6.60
C TRP A 162 0.86 -1.79 -5.66
N ALA A 163 2.12 -1.77 -6.08
CA ALA A 163 3.20 -1.12 -5.35
C ALA A 163 3.72 0.07 -6.15
N PRO A 164 4.15 1.16 -5.49
CA PRO A 164 4.98 2.15 -6.17
C PRO A 164 6.15 1.47 -6.87
N GLU A 165 6.42 1.86 -8.13
CA GLU A 165 7.61 1.41 -8.83
C GLU A 165 8.83 1.67 -7.92
N SER A 166 9.63 0.64 -7.67
CA SER A 166 10.93 0.86 -7.07
C SER A 166 11.76 1.57 -8.13
N THR A 167 11.85 2.90 -8.06
CA THR A 167 12.81 3.62 -8.91
C THR A 167 14.15 2.93 -8.69
N PRO A 168 14.77 2.35 -9.74
CA PRO A 168 16.05 1.68 -9.57
C PRO A 168 16.95 2.69 -8.89
N VAL A 169 17.40 2.39 -7.67
CA VAL A 169 18.39 3.22 -7.01
C VAL A 169 19.51 3.32 -8.03
N PRO A 170 19.80 4.51 -8.60
CA PRO A 170 20.75 4.63 -9.68
C PRO A 170 21.99 3.89 -9.22
N GLU A 171 22.40 2.85 -9.94
CA GLU A 171 23.60 2.10 -9.59
C GLU A 171 24.69 3.16 -9.47
N PRO A 172 25.14 3.44 -8.25
CA PRO A 172 25.45 4.81 -7.95
C PRO A 172 26.68 5.14 -8.77
N ALA A 173 26.72 6.37 -9.30
CA ALA A 173 27.90 6.88 -9.98
C ALA A 173 29.19 6.61 -9.16
N THR A 174 29.07 6.31 -7.86
CA THR A 174 30.03 5.62 -7.01
C THR A 174 30.75 4.42 -7.63
N MET A 175 30.16 3.50 -8.41
CA MET A 175 30.92 2.42 -9.04
C MET A 175 31.84 2.94 -10.15
N VAL A 176 31.34 3.87 -10.96
CA VAL A 176 32.12 4.55 -12.00
C VAL A 176 33.19 5.46 -11.38
N LEU A 177 32.85 6.17 -10.30
CA LEU A 177 33.74 7.04 -9.53
C LEU A 177 34.79 6.24 -8.78
N PHE A 178 34.43 5.11 -8.20
CA PHE A 178 35.34 4.17 -7.56
C PHE A 178 36.29 3.56 -8.59
N GLY A 179 35.76 3.09 -9.71
CA GLY A 179 36.56 2.55 -10.82
C GLY A 179 37.52 3.60 -11.40
N SER A 180 37.04 4.80 -11.71
CA SER A 180 37.88 5.89 -12.22
C SER A 180 38.89 6.39 -11.19
N GLY A 181 38.52 6.41 -9.90
CA GLY A 181 39.43 6.73 -8.79
C GLY A 181 40.60 5.73 -8.71
N LEU A 182 40.34 4.44 -8.86
CA LEU A 182 41.38 3.40 -8.90
C LEU A 182 42.30 3.56 -10.12
N VAL A 183 41.74 3.87 -11.30
CA VAL A 183 42.53 4.12 -12.52
C VAL A 183 43.44 5.35 -12.34
N ALA A 184 42.92 6.43 -11.76
CA ALA A 184 43.70 7.63 -11.49
C ALA A 184 44.85 7.36 -10.51
N LEU A 185 44.58 6.63 -9.42
CA LEU A 185 45.60 6.23 -8.45
C LEU A 185 46.68 5.34 -9.08
N ALA A 186 46.29 4.36 -9.90
CA ALA A 186 47.23 3.51 -10.64
C ALA A 186 48.11 4.33 -11.60
N GLY A 187 47.53 5.35 -12.26
CA GLY A 187 48.27 6.28 -13.11
C GLY A 187 49.33 7.07 -12.35
N ILE A 188 48.99 7.61 -11.18
CA ILE A 188 49.93 8.36 -10.33
C ILE A 188 51.04 7.43 -9.80
N ALA A 189 50.71 6.21 -9.37
CA ALA A 189 51.68 5.26 -8.83
C ALA A 189 52.78 4.91 -9.85
N ARG A 190 52.43 4.74 -11.14
CA ARG A 190 53.40 4.45 -12.21
C ARG A 190 54.41 5.58 -12.45
N LYS A 191 54.04 6.84 -12.17
CA LYS A 191 54.93 7.99 -12.38
C LYS A 191 56.01 8.12 -11.29
N LYS A 192 55.83 7.48 -10.13
CA LYS A 192 56.78 7.52 -8.99
C LYS A 192 57.84 6.41 -9.02
N ILE A 193 57.59 5.32 -9.73
CA ILE A 193 58.49 4.14 -9.80
C ILE A 193 59.53 4.29 -10.93
N ARG A 194 59.35 5.28 -11.80
CA ARG A 194 60.29 5.62 -12.88
C ARG A 194 61.02 6.90 -12.54
#